data_AF-A0A9E2X0F3-F1
#
_entry.id   AF-A0A9E2X0F3-F1
#
_cell.length_a   1.000
_cell.length_b   1.000
_cell.length_c   1.000
_cell.angle_alpha   90.00
_cell.angle_beta   90.00
_cell.angle_gamma   90.00
#
_symmetry.space_group_name_H-M   'P 1'
#
loop_
_entity.id
_entity.type
_entity.pdbx_description
1 polymer ?
#
loop_
_entity_poly.entity_id
_entity_poly.type
_entity_poly.pdbx_seq_one_letter_code
_entity_poly.pdbx_strand_id
1 'polypeptide(L)'
;MSLHAGIKLKYLLEGVSPWVQKDDLVVLSAVLSNFESRGDQTSLMLLNAYSYLSDSMIGNDYLLWLKVKVNYIQKKINRILVQSFFQLFFETIDLNQVERVYEHRNFNEWGDIVLPAIPNRKIEIQGTLKSGDLLPYNRKLLSAFTRDLQGKGTRLVIACPPLYEPAISDLGLVHKLFGQLGEIPGLEVISQPEDYVLDESLFFDTSNHLNSKGKVIRTQQLIADLERYLSAISR
;
A
#
# COMPACT_ATOMS: atom_id res chain seq x y z
N MET A 1 -8.27 0.87 -4.87
CA MET A 1 -7.34 1.99 -4.59
C MET A 1 -6.00 1.47 -4.09
N SER A 2 -5.03 1.22 -4.98
CA SER A 2 -3.63 1.08 -4.57
C SER A 2 -2.98 2.45 -4.70
N LEU A 3 -2.88 3.14 -3.57
CA LEU A 3 -2.21 4.43 -3.49
C LEU A 3 -0.81 4.19 -2.93
N HIS A 4 0.19 4.79 -3.58
CA HIS A 4 1.61 4.93 -3.20
C HIS A 4 2.07 4.21 -1.91
N ALA A 5 3.15 3.43 -1.98
CA ALA A 5 3.72 2.63 -0.88
C ALA A 5 4.08 3.39 0.43
N GLY A 6 3.98 4.73 0.45
CA GLY A 6 4.17 5.53 1.65
C GLY A 6 2.88 5.78 2.44
N ILE A 7 1.73 5.34 1.92
CA ILE A 7 0.44 5.44 2.62
C ILE A 7 0.38 4.32 3.63
N LYS A 8 0.34 4.75 4.88
CA LYS A 8 0.32 3.83 6.00
C LYS A 8 -1.08 3.34 6.28
N LEU A 9 -1.14 2.22 7.00
CA LEU A 9 -2.32 1.41 7.21
C LEU A 9 -3.54 2.23 7.64
N LYS A 10 -3.40 3.21 8.54
CA LYS A 10 -4.50 4.06 9.02
C LYS A 10 -5.28 4.69 7.86
N TYR A 11 -4.56 5.34 6.96
CA TYR A 11 -5.17 6.10 5.86
C TYR A 11 -5.77 5.19 4.78
N LEU A 12 -5.21 3.98 4.60
CA LEU A 12 -5.82 2.98 3.72
C LEU A 12 -7.20 2.57 4.24
N LEU A 13 -7.32 2.30 5.55
CA LEU A 13 -8.57 1.88 6.17
C LEU A 13 -9.59 3.03 6.25
N GLU A 14 -9.16 4.20 6.70
CA GLU A 14 -10.01 5.40 6.80
C GLU A 14 -10.50 5.87 5.43
N GLY A 15 -9.69 5.74 4.37
CA GLY A 15 -10.08 6.13 3.02
C GLY A 15 -11.15 5.24 2.39
N VAL A 16 -11.20 3.97 2.77
CA VAL A 16 -12.21 3.01 2.26
C VAL A 16 -13.47 3.05 3.12
N SER A 17 -13.37 3.25 4.43
CA SER A 17 -14.50 3.16 5.38
C SER A 17 -15.80 3.85 4.96
N PRO A 18 -15.80 5.09 4.41
CA PRO A 18 -17.03 5.80 4.03
C PRO A 18 -17.78 5.15 2.86
N TRP A 19 -17.08 4.39 2.02
CA TRP A 19 -17.61 3.81 0.80
C TRP A 19 -18.15 2.39 1.00
N VAL A 20 -17.83 1.77 2.13
CA VAL A 20 -18.22 0.40 2.44
C VAL A 20 -19.70 0.31 2.83
N GLN A 21 -20.41 -0.58 2.17
CA GLN A 21 -21.83 -0.87 2.35
C GLN A 21 -22.03 -2.24 3.03
N LYS A 22 -23.28 -2.47 3.43
CA LYS A 22 -23.69 -3.76 3.99
C LYS A 22 -23.46 -4.87 2.97
N ASP A 23 -23.04 -6.04 3.45
CA ASP A 23 -22.78 -7.25 2.66
C ASP A 23 -21.57 -7.14 1.70
N ASP A 24 -20.82 -6.03 1.73
CA ASP A 24 -19.53 -5.92 1.04
C ASP A 24 -18.50 -6.89 1.64
N LEU A 25 -17.51 -7.26 0.80
CA LEU A 25 -16.29 -7.93 1.20
C LEU A 25 -15.10 -6.99 0.99
N VAL A 26 -14.49 -6.53 2.08
CA VAL A 26 -13.29 -5.69 2.01
C VAL A 26 -12.06 -6.58 1.99
N VAL A 27 -11.24 -6.45 0.94
CA VAL A 27 -9.98 -7.19 0.78
C VAL A 27 -8.80 -6.25 1.05
N LEU A 28 -8.06 -6.51 2.12
CA LEU A 28 -6.84 -5.80 2.44
C LEU A 28 -5.62 -6.55 1.88
N SER A 29 -4.91 -5.94 0.94
CA SER A 29 -3.60 -6.44 0.48
C SER A 29 -2.59 -5.29 0.51
N ALA A 30 -1.88 -5.17 1.63
CA ALA A 30 -0.93 -4.10 1.89
C ALA A 30 0.51 -4.63 1.89
N VAL A 31 1.46 -3.78 1.50
CA VAL A 31 2.90 -4.09 1.60
C VAL A 31 3.23 -4.48 3.04
N LEU A 32 4.05 -5.53 3.23
CA LEU A 32 4.35 -6.10 4.55
C LEU A 32 4.85 -5.07 5.57
N SER A 33 5.67 -4.12 5.12
CA SER A 33 6.16 -3.03 5.98
C SER A 33 5.07 -2.15 6.59
N ASN A 34 3.83 -2.14 6.07
CA ASN A 34 2.71 -1.41 6.66
C ASN A 34 2.24 -2.01 7.99
N PHE A 35 2.57 -3.27 8.29
CA PHE A 35 2.19 -3.92 9.55
C PHE A 35 3.24 -3.72 10.66
N GLU A 36 4.52 -3.56 10.30
CA GLU A 36 5.64 -3.37 11.24
C GLU A 36 6.01 -1.90 11.48
N SER A 37 5.51 -0.97 10.66
CA SER A 37 5.75 0.47 10.81
C SER A 37 4.50 1.19 11.33
N ARG A 38 4.68 2.29 12.07
CA ARG A 38 3.54 3.03 12.64
C ARG A 38 2.57 3.44 11.54
N GLY A 39 1.35 2.92 11.61
CA GLY A 39 0.29 3.06 10.61
C GLY A 39 -0.19 4.48 10.36
N ASP A 40 0.22 5.45 11.17
CA ASP A 40 -0.10 6.88 11.08
C ASP A 40 1.05 7.75 10.54
N GLN A 41 2.25 7.19 10.34
CA GLN A 41 3.42 7.93 9.86
C GLN A 41 3.55 7.86 8.33
N THR A 42 2.59 8.47 7.64
CA THR A 42 2.65 8.66 6.19
C THR A 42 3.81 9.59 5.83
N SER A 43 4.53 9.28 4.75
CA SER A 43 5.65 10.11 4.32
C SER A 43 5.16 11.53 3.97
N LEU A 44 5.95 12.56 4.31
CA LEU A 44 5.66 13.96 3.95
C LEU A 44 5.47 14.18 2.44
N MET A 45 5.96 13.25 1.61
CA MET A 45 5.71 13.26 0.16
C MET A 45 4.24 13.04 -0.18
N LEU A 46 3.54 12.23 0.61
CA LEU A 46 2.14 11.90 0.42
C LEU A 46 1.20 12.93 1.01
N LEU A 47 1.55 13.55 2.13
CA LEU A 47 0.79 14.71 2.63
C LEU A 47 0.69 15.83 1.57
N ASN A 48 1.70 15.96 0.69
CA ASN A 48 1.66 16.84 -0.48
C ASN A 48 0.83 16.32 -1.66
N ALA A 49 0.69 15.01 -1.84
CA ALA A 49 -0.26 14.45 -2.82
C ALA A 49 -1.70 14.57 -2.30
N TYR A 50 -1.91 14.40 -1.00
CA TYR A 50 -3.21 14.51 -0.31
C TYR A 50 -3.70 15.94 -0.12
N SER A 51 -2.85 16.96 -0.23
CA SER A 51 -3.35 18.35 -0.32
C SER A 51 -4.25 18.58 -1.55
N TYR A 52 -4.26 17.65 -2.51
CA TYR A 52 -5.20 17.62 -3.63
C TYR A 52 -6.41 16.68 -3.40
N LEU A 53 -6.31 15.75 -2.44
CA LEU A 53 -7.35 14.77 -2.11
C LEU A 53 -8.11 15.21 -0.86
N SER A 54 -8.96 16.24 -1.04
CA SER A 54 -10.08 16.66 -0.20
C SER A 54 -9.85 16.87 1.32
N ASP A 55 -10.35 18.00 1.84
CA ASP A 55 -10.40 18.34 3.27
C ASP A 55 -11.06 17.25 4.16
N SER A 56 -11.82 16.33 3.58
CA SER A 56 -12.49 15.23 4.28
C SER A 56 -11.54 14.12 4.77
N MET A 57 -10.38 13.90 4.14
CA MET A 57 -9.47 12.79 4.52
C MET A 57 -8.46 13.16 5.62
N ILE A 58 -8.13 14.44 5.79
CA ILE A 58 -7.24 14.91 6.87
C ILE A 58 -8.00 14.94 8.22
N GLY A 59 -9.32 14.90 8.17
CA GLY A 59 -10.18 15.04 9.35
C GLY A 59 -9.94 16.38 10.07
N ASN A 60 -10.42 16.49 11.30
CA ASN A 60 -10.20 17.67 12.16
C ASN A 60 -8.79 17.75 12.77
N ASP A 61 -7.80 17.02 12.25
CA ASP A 61 -6.42 17.07 12.77
C ASP A 61 -5.68 18.31 12.22
N TYR A 62 -6.01 19.47 12.79
CA TYR A 62 -5.46 20.77 12.43
C TYR A 62 -3.93 20.82 12.52
N LEU A 63 -3.33 20.07 13.47
CA LEU A 63 -1.88 20.01 13.63
C LEU A 63 -1.21 19.22 12.51
N LEU A 64 -1.84 18.13 12.06
CA LEU A 64 -1.39 17.42 10.87
C LEU A 64 -1.48 18.32 9.64
N TRP A 65 -2.61 19.01 9.43
CA TRP A 65 -2.81 19.94 8.32
C TRP A 65 -1.76 21.07 8.30
N LEU A 66 -1.44 21.65 9.46
CA LEU A 66 -0.42 22.69 9.57
C LEU A 66 0.98 22.14 9.21
N LYS A 67 1.32 20.94 9.70
CA LYS A 67 2.58 20.26 9.36
C LYS A 67 2.66 19.93 7.87
N VAL A 68 1.57 19.55 7.22
CA VAL A 68 1.52 19.35 5.76
C VAL A 68 1.85 20.63 5.04
N LYS A 69 1.15 21.73 5.35
CA LYS A 69 1.32 23.01 4.65
C LYS A 69 2.71 23.60 4.83
N VAL A 70 3.25 23.55 6.04
CA VAL A 70 4.62 24.05 6.32
C VAL A 70 5.65 23.24 5.53
N ASN A 71 5.55 21.91 5.54
CA ASN A 71 6.48 21.06 4.77
C ASN A 71 6.30 21.21 3.26
N TYR A 72 5.08 21.44 2.77
CA TYR A 72 4.80 21.74 1.37
C TYR A 72 5.51 23.02 0.93
N ILE A 73 5.33 24.11 1.68
CA ILE A 73 5.96 25.40 1.42
C ILE A 73 7.49 25.25 1.46
N GLN A 74 8.02 24.57 2.48
CA GLN A 74 9.45 24.34 2.61
C GLN A 74 10.04 23.51 1.46
N LYS A 75 9.35 22.46 1.01
CA LYS A 75 9.76 21.68 -0.18
C LYS A 75 9.67 22.48 -1.47
N LYS A 76 8.65 23.33 -1.63
CA LYS A 76 8.52 24.19 -2.82
C LYS A 76 9.66 25.22 -2.87
N ILE A 77 9.98 25.83 -1.73
CA ILE A 77 11.14 26.72 -1.58
C ILE A 77 12.44 25.95 -1.88
N ASN A 78 12.65 24.79 -1.27
CA ASN A 78 13.84 23.98 -1.52
C ASN A 78 13.92 23.52 -2.98
N ARG A 79 12.81 23.16 -3.63
CA ARG A 79 12.79 22.81 -5.06
C ARG A 79 13.16 23.99 -5.93
N ILE A 80 12.65 25.19 -5.64
CA ILE A 80 13.03 26.41 -6.35
C ILE A 80 14.52 26.70 -6.12
N LEU A 81 15.01 26.63 -4.89
CA LEU A 81 16.41 26.89 -4.57
C LEU A 81 17.35 25.87 -5.23
N VAL A 82 17.00 24.59 -5.20
CA VAL A 82 17.77 23.51 -5.82
C VAL A 82 17.67 23.59 -7.34
N GLN A 83 16.50 23.83 -7.94
CA GLN A 83 16.37 24.01 -9.39
C GLN A 83 17.16 25.24 -9.85
N SER A 84 17.02 26.39 -9.17
CA SER A 84 17.77 27.61 -9.51
C SER A 84 19.28 27.40 -9.37
N PHE A 85 19.74 26.66 -8.35
CA PHE A 85 21.16 26.35 -8.16
C PHE A 85 21.69 25.35 -9.20
N PHE A 86 20.93 24.29 -9.53
CA PHE A 86 21.33 23.31 -10.54
C PHE A 86 21.28 23.88 -11.96
N GLN A 87 20.29 24.71 -12.28
CA GLN A 87 20.15 25.37 -13.58
C GLN A 87 21.27 26.37 -13.88
N LEU A 88 21.98 26.83 -12.85
CA LEU A 88 23.17 27.69 -12.96
C LEU A 88 24.48 26.91 -13.11
N PHE A 89 24.54 25.62 -12.73
CA PHE A 89 25.82 24.91 -12.56
C PHE A 89 25.93 23.54 -13.25
N PHE A 90 24.84 22.88 -13.67
CA PHE A 90 24.90 21.55 -14.30
C PHE A 90 23.85 21.35 -15.40
N GLU A 91 24.21 20.59 -16.47
CA GLU A 91 23.24 20.06 -17.43
C GLU A 91 22.25 19.13 -16.71
N THR A 92 20.97 19.28 -17.06
CA THR A 92 19.79 18.76 -16.36
C THR A 92 19.85 17.27 -16.00
N ILE A 93 19.79 16.96 -14.70
CA ILE A 93 19.45 15.61 -14.22
C ILE A 93 17.95 15.40 -14.43
N ASP A 94 17.56 14.40 -15.22
CA ASP A 94 16.15 14.04 -15.48
C ASP A 94 15.52 13.34 -14.27
N LEU A 95 15.09 14.14 -13.29
CA LEU A 95 14.34 13.69 -12.11
C LEU A 95 12.91 13.22 -12.43
N ASN A 96 12.46 13.27 -13.69
CA ASN A 96 11.04 13.14 -14.04
C ASN A 96 10.53 11.70 -14.19
N GLN A 97 11.39 10.68 -14.25
CA GLN A 97 10.92 9.34 -14.65
C GLN A 97 10.17 8.57 -13.56
N VAL A 98 10.50 8.77 -12.28
CA VAL A 98 9.79 8.09 -11.17
C VAL A 98 8.50 8.83 -10.80
N GLU A 99 8.47 10.17 -10.92
CA GLU A 99 7.25 10.96 -10.71
C GLU A 99 6.17 10.66 -11.75
N ARG A 100 6.57 10.32 -12.99
CA ARG A 100 5.61 10.04 -14.07
C ARG A 100 4.67 8.89 -13.77
N VAL A 101 5.11 7.81 -13.11
CA VAL A 101 4.27 6.62 -12.86
C VAL A 101 3.01 6.97 -12.06
N TYR A 102 3.13 7.89 -11.10
CA TYR A 102 2.08 8.27 -10.16
C TYR A 102 1.27 9.50 -10.59
N GLU A 103 1.39 9.94 -11.84
CA GLU A 103 0.54 10.99 -12.39
C GLU A 103 -0.90 10.50 -12.55
N HIS A 104 -1.88 11.33 -12.18
CA HIS A 104 -3.31 10.99 -12.23
C HIS A 104 -3.76 10.44 -13.60
N ARG A 105 -3.17 10.92 -14.70
CA ARG A 105 -3.48 10.45 -16.06
C ARG A 105 -3.19 8.97 -16.31
N ASN A 106 -2.38 8.34 -15.46
CA ASN A 106 -2.02 6.94 -15.57
C ASN A 106 -2.94 6.03 -14.77
N PHE A 107 -3.95 6.57 -14.11
CA PHE A 107 -4.95 5.78 -13.39
C PHE A 107 -6.25 5.72 -14.18
N ASN A 108 -6.92 4.57 -14.19
CA ASN A 108 -8.30 4.47 -14.65
C ASN A 108 -9.27 4.99 -13.57
N GLU A 109 -10.58 5.02 -13.88
CA GLU A 109 -11.65 5.42 -12.97
C GLU A 109 -11.74 4.55 -11.69
N TRP A 110 -11.15 3.35 -11.72
CA TRP A 110 -11.09 2.40 -10.59
C TRP A 110 -9.85 2.61 -9.70
N GLY A 111 -8.94 3.51 -10.11
CA GLY A 111 -7.68 3.79 -9.41
C GLY A 111 -6.59 2.76 -9.67
N ASP A 112 -6.64 2.02 -10.78
CA ASP A 112 -5.57 1.12 -11.23
C ASP A 112 -4.60 1.84 -12.16
N ILE A 113 -3.32 1.56 -12.03
CA ILE A 113 -2.28 2.08 -12.93
C ILE A 113 -2.38 1.39 -14.30
N VAL A 114 -2.76 2.15 -15.33
CA VAL A 114 -2.87 1.75 -16.75
C VAL A 114 -1.68 2.31 -17.54
N LEU A 115 -0.47 1.97 -17.12
CA LEU A 115 0.74 2.29 -17.89
C LEU A 115 1.04 1.20 -18.91
N PRO A 116 1.53 1.56 -20.12
CA PRO A 116 2.19 0.58 -20.98
C PRO A 116 3.37 -0.07 -20.25
N ALA A 117 3.69 -1.31 -20.61
CA ALA A 117 4.70 -2.13 -19.94
C ALA A 117 5.99 -1.33 -19.72
N ILE A 118 6.28 -1.02 -18.46
CA ILE A 118 7.51 -0.33 -18.07
C ILE A 118 8.65 -1.34 -18.32
N PRO A 119 9.71 -0.95 -19.06
CA PRO A 119 10.86 -1.84 -19.26
C PRO A 119 11.41 -2.31 -17.93
N ASN A 120 11.72 -3.61 -17.81
CA ASN A 120 12.33 -4.15 -16.61
C ASN A 120 13.66 -3.43 -16.34
N ARG A 121 13.80 -2.95 -15.10
CA ARG A 121 15.01 -2.37 -14.53
C ARG A 121 15.58 -3.34 -13.50
N LYS A 122 16.81 -3.08 -13.07
CA LYS A 122 17.37 -3.78 -11.91
C LYS A 122 16.44 -3.56 -10.71
N ILE A 123 16.02 -4.64 -10.06
CA ILE A 123 15.07 -4.58 -8.96
C ILE A 123 15.75 -4.03 -7.71
N GLU A 124 15.19 -2.95 -7.18
CA GLU A 124 15.51 -2.42 -5.87
C GLU A 124 14.71 -3.16 -4.80
N ILE A 125 15.43 -3.76 -3.85
CA ILE A 125 14.81 -4.42 -2.70
C ILE A 125 14.30 -3.33 -1.74
N GLN A 126 13.00 -3.30 -1.52
CA GLN A 126 12.33 -2.34 -0.64
C GLN A 126 11.35 -3.04 0.32
N GLY A 127 11.23 -2.51 1.54
CA GLY A 127 10.17 -2.91 2.46
C GLY A 127 10.30 -4.33 3.03
N THR A 128 11.52 -4.85 3.16
CA THR A 128 11.80 -6.14 3.80
C THR A 128 11.24 -6.18 5.23
N LEU A 129 10.59 -7.29 5.59
CA LEU A 129 10.19 -7.53 6.98
C LEU A 129 11.43 -7.56 7.88
N LYS A 130 11.33 -6.94 9.05
CA LYS A 130 12.43 -6.89 10.03
C LYS A 130 12.25 -7.89 11.15
N SER A 131 11.03 -8.11 11.65
CA SER A 131 10.80 -8.96 12.83
C SER A 131 9.60 -9.90 12.72
N GLY A 132 8.75 -9.72 11.71
CA GLY A 132 7.47 -10.39 11.57
C GLY A 132 6.44 -9.99 12.63
N ASP A 133 6.71 -8.93 13.41
CA ASP A 133 5.80 -8.51 14.49
C ASP A 133 4.80 -7.45 14.02
N LEU A 134 3.53 -7.80 14.11
CA LEU A 134 2.44 -6.85 14.02
C LEU A 134 2.54 -5.84 15.16
N LEU A 135 2.78 -4.58 14.80
CA LEU A 135 2.84 -3.51 15.80
C LEU A 135 1.54 -3.43 16.60
N PRO A 136 1.61 -3.26 17.95
CA PRO A 136 0.42 -3.11 18.80
C PRO A 136 -0.53 -2.00 18.35
N TYR A 137 0.03 -0.90 17.82
CA TYR A 137 -0.75 0.19 17.23
C TYR A 137 -1.58 -0.28 16.04
N ASN A 138 -0.96 -1.01 15.09
CA ASN A 138 -1.63 -1.52 13.90
C ASN A 138 -2.63 -2.62 14.26
N ARG A 139 -2.34 -3.46 15.25
CA ARG A 139 -3.31 -4.41 15.81
C ARG A 139 -4.56 -3.69 16.31
N LYS A 140 -4.40 -2.64 17.13
CA LYS A 140 -5.53 -1.85 17.65
C LYS A 140 -6.35 -1.20 16.52
N LEU A 141 -5.66 -0.66 15.52
CA LEU A 141 -6.27 -0.04 14.35
C LEU A 141 -7.11 -1.06 13.55
N LEU A 142 -6.54 -2.22 13.24
CA LEU A 142 -7.25 -3.31 12.55
C LEU A 142 -8.43 -3.82 13.37
N SER A 143 -8.28 -4.02 14.68
CA SER A 143 -9.38 -4.47 15.55
C SER A 143 -10.52 -3.46 15.66
N ALA A 144 -10.22 -2.15 15.57
CA ALA A 144 -11.26 -1.13 15.54
C ALA A 144 -11.99 -1.16 14.19
N PHE A 145 -11.23 -1.24 13.09
CA PHE A 145 -11.80 -1.28 11.75
C PHE A 145 -12.64 -2.55 11.50
N THR A 146 -12.21 -3.73 11.96
CA THR A 146 -13.01 -4.96 11.86
C THR A 146 -14.33 -4.82 12.60
N ARG A 147 -14.32 -4.25 13.81
CA ARG A 147 -15.55 -4.01 14.59
C ARG A 147 -16.49 -3.05 13.86
N ASP A 148 -15.97 -1.98 13.29
CA ASP A 148 -16.76 -1.01 12.54
C ASP A 148 -17.41 -1.67 11.30
N LEU A 149 -16.66 -2.52 10.59
CA LEU A 149 -17.18 -3.27 9.45
C LEU A 149 -18.23 -4.32 9.85
N GLN A 150 -18.00 -5.05 10.94
CA GLN A 150 -18.98 -5.99 11.47
C GLN A 150 -20.29 -5.29 11.88
N GLY A 151 -20.20 -4.10 12.47
CA GLY A 151 -21.37 -3.26 12.78
C GLY A 151 -22.18 -2.86 11.54
N LYS A 152 -21.54 -2.81 10.36
CA LYS A 152 -22.20 -2.57 9.06
C LYS A 152 -22.70 -3.84 8.37
N GLY A 153 -22.43 -5.03 8.93
CA GLY A 153 -22.72 -6.31 8.26
C GLY A 153 -21.74 -6.65 7.14
N THR A 154 -20.51 -6.13 7.22
CA THR A 154 -19.44 -6.31 6.23
C THR A 154 -18.34 -7.20 6.80
N ARG A 155 -17.60 -7.91 5.93
CA ARG A 155 -16.43 -8.72 6.30
C ARG A 155 -15.12 -8.07 5.85
N LEU A 156 -14.05 -8.32 6.61
CA LEU A 156 -12.68 -7.95 6.27
C LEU A 156 -11.83 -9.21 6.11
N VAL A 157 -11.22 -9.35 4.94
CA VAL A 157 -10.23 -10.40 4.66
C VAL A 157 -8.89 -9.78 4.34
N ILE A 158 -7.81 -10.50 4.64
CA ILE A 158 -6.45 -10.13 4.26
C ILE A 158 -5.86 -11.13 3.27
N ALA A 159 -5.34 -10.60 2.18
CA ALA A 159 -4.69 -11.36 1.13
C ALA A 159 -3.20 -10.99 1.05
N CYS A 160 -2.34 -12.01 0.87
CA CYS A 160 -0.90 -11.82 0.88
C CYS A 160 -0.46 -10.93 -0.31
N PRO A 161 0.33 -9.86 -0.10
CA PRO A 161 0.89 -9.13 -1.24
C PRO A 161 1.86 -10.03 -2.02
N PRO A 162 2.21 -9.71 -3.28
CA PRO A 162 3.29 -10.41 -3.96
C PRO A 162 4.58 -10.30 -3.14
N LEU A 163 5.28 -11.42 -2.99
CA LEU A 163 6.51 -11.52 -2.24
C LEU A 163 7.66 -11.79 -3.21
N TYR A 164 8.61 -10.86 -3.30
CA TYR A 164 9.80 -11.06 -4.11
C TYR A 164 10.80 -11.91 -3.33
N GLU A 165 11.10 -13.12 -3.80
CA GLU A 165 11.90 -14.13 -3.07
C GLU A 165 13.21 -13.56 -2.48
N PRO A 166 14.06 -12.83 -3.22
CA PRO A 166 15.30 -12.25 -2.67
C PRO A 166 15.07 -11.12 -1.64
N ALA A 167 13.88 -10.52 -1.57
CA ALA A 167 13.52 -9.55 -0.55
C ALA A 167 12.94 -10.20 0.73
N ILE A 168 12.63 -11.49 0.69
CA ILE A 168 12.19 -12.26 1.85
C ILE A 168 13.42 -12.93 2.45
N SER A 169 13.99 -12.34 3.50
CA SER A 169 15.12 -12.97 4.21
C SER A 169 14.72 -14.25 4.92
N ASP A 170 13.45 -14.35 5.33
CA ASP A 170 12.89 -15.48 6.07
C ASP A 170 11.36 -15.50 5.93
N LEU A 171 10.84 -16.54 5.27
CA LEU A 171 9.39 -16.74 5.09
C LEU A 171 8.68 -16.99 6.44
N GLY A 172 9.40 -17.50 7.44
CA GLY A 172 8.92 -17.67 8.80
C GLY A 172 8.48 -16.36 9.45
N LEU A 173 9.12 -15.23 9.11
CA LEU A 173 8.67 -13.90 9.56
C LEU A 173 7.33 -13.51 8.93
N VAL A 174 7.09 -13.88 7.67
CA VAL A 174 5.81 -13.65 7.00
C VAL A 174 4.72 -14.50 7.66
N HIS A 175 4.99 -15.79 7.92
CA HIS A 175 4.06 -16.66 8.63
C HIS A 175 3.72 -16.15 10.02
N LYS A 176 4.73 -15.70 10.78
CA LYS A 176 4.53 -15.11 12.11
C LYS A 176 3.60 -13.91 12.04
N LEU A 177 3.83 -13.00 11.09
CA LEU A 177 2.98 -11.83 10.90
C LEU A 177 1.54 -12.22 10.52
N PHE A 178 1.37 -13.15 9.57
CA PHE A 178 0.05 -13.59 9.12
C PHE A 178 -0.71 -14.36 10.21
N GLY A 179 0.00 -15.12 11.05
CA GLY A 179 -0.56 -15.74 12.25
C GLY A 179 -1.10 -14.69 13.23
N GLN A 180 -0.31 -13.66 13.54
CA GLN A 180 -0.72 -12.55 14.41
C GLN A 180 -1.92 -11.75 13.85
N LEU A 181 -2.02 -11.63 12.53
CA LEU A 181 -3.17 -11.03 11.86
C LEU A 181 -4.42 -11.90 12.01
N GLY A 182 -4.29 -13.22 11.85
CA GLY A 182 -5.39 -14.18 12.03
C GLY A 182 -5.92 -14.28 13.47
N GLU A 183 -5.18 -13.81 14.46
CA GLU A 183 -5.64 -13.70 15.85
C GLU A 183 -6.61 -12.53 16.08
N ILE A 184 -6.75 -11.60 15.13
CA ILE A 184 -7.63 -10.43 15.30
C ILE A 184 -9.09 -10.86 15.05
N PRO A 185 -10.00 -10.68 16.02
CA PRO A 185 -11.40 -11.03 15.82
C PRO A 185 -12.03 -10.31 14.63
N GLY A 186 -12.67 -11.07 13.74
CA GLY A 186 -13.31 -10.55 12.55
C GLY A 186 -12.39 -10.23 11.38
N LEU A 187 -11.09 -10.55 11.47
CA LEU A 187 -10.14 -10.50 10.37
C LEU A 187 -9.80 -11.92 9.93
N GLU A 188 -10.03 -12.24 8.67
CA GLU A 188 -9.75 -13.57 8.12
C GLU A 188 -8.59 -13.52 7.13
N VAL A 189 -7.59 -14.38 7.33
CA VAL A 189 -6.46 -14.55 6.40
C VAL A 189 -6.85 -15.57 5.34
N ILE A 190 -6.93 -15.15 4.07
CA ILE A 190 -7.41 -16.00 2.98
C ILE A 190 -6.30 -16.57 2.09
N SER A 191 -5.08 -16.08 2.25
CA SER A 191 -3.91 -16.46 1.44
C SER A 191 -2.87 -17.24 2.25
N GLN A 192 -2.15 -18.15 1.59
CA GLN A 192 -0.94 -18.78 2.12
C GLN A 192 0.29 -18.04 1.58
N PRO A 193 1.22 -17.55 2.42
CA PRO A 193 2.39 -16.80 1.97
C PRO A 193 3.22 -17.48 0.86
N GLU A 194 3.34 -18.79 0.89
CA GLU A 194 4.08 -19.62 -0.07
C GLU A 194 3.56 -19.43 -1.49
N ASP A 195 2.24 -19.33 -1.65
CA ASP A 195 1.60 -19.18 -2.96
C ASP A 195 1.94 -17.82 -3.59
N TYR A 196 2.43 -16.86 -2.82
CA TYR A 196 2.70 -15.49 -3.24
C TYR A 196 4.19 -15.17 -3.38
N VAL A 197 5.08 -16.15 -3.23
CA VAL A 197 6.50 -16.01 -3.56
C VAL A 197 6.66 -16.04 -5.08
N LEU A 198 7.14 -14.94 -5.66
CA LEU A 198 7.21 -14.72 -7.09
C LEU A 198 8.65 -14.53 -7.56
N ASP A 199 8.92 -15.07 -8.75
CA ASP A 199 10.21 -14.97 -9.45
C ASP A 199 10.53 -13.52 -9.88
N GLU A 200 11.83 -13.21 -9.96
CA GLU A 200 12.34 -11.90 -10.38
C GLU A 200 11.77 -11.42 -11.72
N SER A 201 11.56 -12.34 -12.67
CA SER A 201 11.01 -12.04 -13.98
C SER A 201 9.58 -11.50 -13.96
N LEU A 202 8.91 -11.48 -12.81
CA LEU A 202 7.57 -10.96 -12.62
C LEU A 202 7.53 -9.52 -12.06
N PHE A 203 8.68 -8.92 -11.76
CA PHE A 203 8.82 -7.56 -11.26
C PHE A 203 9.45 -6.63 -12.31
N PHE A 204 9.30 -5.30 -12.17
CA PHE A 204 9.88 -4.34 -13.13
C PHE A 204 10.86 -3.32 -12.57
N ASP A 205 10.79 -2.90 -11.29
CA ASP A 205 11.73 -1.91 -10.73
C ASP A 205 11.97 -2.06 -9.23
N THR A 206 11.00 -2.53 -8.46
CA THR A 206 11.11 -2.77 -7.02
C THR A 206 10.51 -4.11 -6.63
N SER A 207 10.85 -4.60 -5.44
CA SER A 207 10.29 -5.81 -4.84
C SER A 207 8.77 -5.77 -4.58
N ASN A 208 8.10 -4.63 -4.82
CA ASN A 208 6.65 -4.46 -4.64
C ASN A 208 5.90 -4.24 -5.97
N HIS A 209 6.62 -4.14 -7.08
CA HIS A 209 6.10 -3.65 -8.35
C HIS A 209 6.13 -4.74 -9.41
N LEU A 210 4.96 -5.32 -9.68
CA LEU A 210 4.79 -6.37 -10.67
C LEU A 210 4.70 -5.83 -12.10
N ASN A 211 5.38 -6.49 -13.03
CA ASN A 211 5.21 -6.25 -14.46
C ASN A 211 3.88 -6.85 -14.95
N SER A 212 3.55 -6.66 -16.24
CA SER A 212 2.27 -7.11 -16.79
C SER A 212 2.02 -8.62 -16.59
N LYS A 213 3.06 -9.45 -16.71
CA LYS A 213 2.96 -10.90 -16.48
C LYS A 213 2.72 -11.20 -15.00
N GLY A 214 3.48 -10.55 -14.11
CA GLY A 214 3.33 -10.69 -12.67
C GLY A 214 1.94 -10.30 -12.19
N LYS A 215 1.37 -9.20 -12.72
CA LYS A 215 -0.01 -8.76 -12.40
C LYS A 215 -1.04 -9.85 -12.74
N VAL A 216 -0.96 -10.45 -13.93
CA VAL A 216 -1.88 -11.52 -14.35
C VAL A 216 -1.82 -12.71 -13.39
N ILE A 217 -0.61 -13.19 -13.07
CA ILE A 217 -0.41 -14.31 -12.14
C ILE A 217 -0.96 -13.97 -10.75
N ARG A 218 -0.60 -12.79 -10.23
CA ARG A 218 -1.05 -12.33 -8.91
C ARG A 218 -2.57 -12.12 -8.83
N THR A 219 -3.21 -11.73 -9.92
CA THR A 219 -4.67 -11.63 -10.01
C THR A 219 -5.30 -13.02 -9.98
N GLN A 220 -4.76 -14.00 -10.72
CA GLN A 220 -5.28 -15.37 -10.70
C GLN A 220 -5.17 -16.02 -9.31
N GLN A 221 -4.06 -15.80 -8.60
CA GLN A 221 -3.88 -16.25 -7.22
C GLN A 221 -4.95 -15.68 -6.28
N LEU A 222 -5.23 -14.37 -6.38
CA LEU A 222 -6.25 -13.72 -5.57
C LEU A 222 -7.66 -14.22 -5.88
N ILE A 223 -7.97 -14.43 -7.16
CA ILE A 223 -9.26 -14.98 -7.57
C ILE A 223 -9.45 -16.36 -6.95
N ALA A 224 -8.43 -17.23 -7.00
CA ALA A 224 -8.50 -18.55 -6.41
C ALA A 224 -8.72 -18.52 -4.88
N ASP A 225 -8.05 -17.61 -4.17
CA ASP A 225 -8.25 -17.42 -2.72
C ASP A 225 -9.67 -16.92 -2.40
N LEU A 226 -10.17 -15.96 -3.19
CA LEU A 226 -11.52 -15.42 -3.03
C LEU A 226 -12.59 -16.47 -3.32
N GLU A 227 -12.45 -17.25 -4.39
CA GLU A 227 -13.36 -18.35 -4.72
C GLU A 227 -13.42 -19.40 -3.62
N ARG A 228 -12.24 -19.78 -3.09
CA ARG A 228 -12.12 -20.72 -1.97
C ARG A 228 -12.82 -20.18 -0.72
N TYR A 229 -12.57 -18.91 -0.39
CA TYR A 229 -13.16 -18.23 0.76
C TYR A 229 -14.68 -18.13 0.64
N LEU A 230 -15.19 -17.61 -0.49
CA LEU A 230 -16.62 -17.43 -0.73
C LEU A 230 -17.37 -18.77 -0.72
N SER A 231 -16.76 -19.83 -1.25
CA SER A 231 -17.31 -21.19 -1.20
C SER A 231 -17.40 -21.75 0.22
N ALA A 232 -16.47 -21.40 1.10
CA ALA A 232 -16.44 -21.86 2.48
C ALA A 232 -17.52 -21.18 3.34
N ILE A 233 -17.81 -19.90 3.10
CA ILE A 233 -18.77 -19.13 3.90
C ILE A 233 -20.21 -19.21 3.39
N SER A 234 -20.42 -19.78 2.20
CA SER A 234 -21.75 -19.99 1.60
C SER A 234 -22.38 -21.33 2.02
N ARG A 235 -21.69 -22.13 2.84
CA ARG A 235 -22.16 -23.40 3.40
C ARG A 235 -22.64 -23.19 4.83
#